data_AF-A0A6M3XVM7-F1
#
_entry.id   AF-A0A6M3XVM7-F1
#
_cell.length_a   1.000
_cell.length_b   1.000
_cell.length_c   1.000
_cell.angle_alpha   90.00
_cell.angle_beta   90.00
_cell.angle_gamma   90.00
#
_symmetry.space_group_name_H-M   'P 1'
#
loop_
_entity.id
_entity.type
_entity.pdbx_description
1 polymer ?
#
loop_
_entity_poly.entity_id
_entity_poly.type
_entity_poly.pdbx_seq_one_letter_code
_entity_poly.pdbx_strand_id
1 'polypeptide(L)'
;MPPVKPIDEIQKRYSQASGMVDRYISGVETTAKSWKTEALKADAAWKQGTAQAAAAGLFAKGINRTSNEDWKSAAMTKGGERYSGGVTAGVPKYISRVSPYLSIISGIVLPARGPRGAGQNYERVKAIGEKLHAARVARG
;
A
#
# COMPACT_ATOMS: atom_id res chain seq x y z
N MET A 1 35.46 -13.57 12.99
CA MET A 1 34.38 -12.70 12.46
C MET A 1 34.17 -13.05 10.99
N PRO A 2 32.93 -13.03 10.46
CA PRO A 2 32.72 -13.21 9.02
C PRO A 2 33.45 -12.09 8.25
N PRO A 3 34.07 -12.37 7.10
CA PRO A 3 34.76 -11.36 6.31
C PRO A 3 33.75 -10.35 5.75
N VAL A 4 33.82 -9.09 6.21
CA VAL A 4 32.99 -7.98 5.72
C VAL A 4 33.84 -7.12 4.79
N LYS A 5 33.28 -6.76 3.63
CA LYS A 5 33.96 -5.88 2.65
C LYS A 5 34.25 -4.50 3.26
N PRO A 6 35.33 -3.81 2.82
CA PRO A 6 35.57 -2.42 3.22
C PRO A 6 34.38 -1.52 2.89
N ILE A 7 34.12 -0.53 3.76
CA ILE A 7 32.96 0.38 3.65
C ILE A 7 32.95 1.14 2.31
N ASP A 8 34.12 1.53 1.81
CA ASP A 8 34.25 2.23 0.54
C ASP A 8 33.83 1.36 -0.65
N GLU A 9 34.10 0.05 -0.58
CA GLU A 9 33.64 -0.90 -1.61
C GLU A 9 32.12 -1.06 -1.57
N ILE A 10 31.53 -1.05 -0.38
CA ILE A 10 30.07 -1.12 -0.19
C ILE A 10 29.41 0.16 -0.73
N GLN A 11 29.93 1.34 -0.38
CA GLN A 11 29.43 2.62 -0.87
C GLN A 11 29.54 2.71 -2.39
N LYS A 12 30.69 2.34 -2.97
CA LYS A 12 30.88 2.31 -4.42
C LYS A 12 29.85 1.42 -5.11
N ARG A 13 29.66 0.20 -4.62
CA ARG A 13 28.65 -0.73 -5.16
C ARG A 13 27.24 -0.19 -5.05
N TYR A 14 26.91 0.46 -3.94
CA TYR A 14 25.60 1.08 -3.74
C TYR A 14 25.36 2.24 -4.73
N SER A 15 26.35 3.12 -4.92
CA SER A 15 26.26 4.22 -5.89
C SER A 15 26.14 3.73 -7.34
N GLN A 16 26.80 2.62 -7.68
CA GLN A 16 26.73 2.01 -9.02
C GLN A 16 25.40 1.30 -9.31
N ALA A 17 24.58 1.03 -8.29
CA ALA A 17 23.31 0.34 -8.47
C ALA A 17 22.30 1.15 -9.31
N SER A 18 22.45 2.48 -9.38
CA SER A 18 21.61 3.35 -10.21
C SER A 18 21.72 3.04 -11.71
N GLY A 19 22.84 2.49 -12.18
CA GLY A 19 23.02 2.04 -13.57
C GLY A 19 22.48 0.64 -13.86
N MET A 20 21.88 -0.04 -12.87
CA MET A 20 21.43 -1.44 -12.98
C MET A 20 19.92 -1.56 -13.21
N VAL A 21 19.26 -0.50 -13.68
CA VAL A 21 17.80 -0.47 -13.91
C VAL A 21 17.36 -1.60 -14.83
N ASP A 22 18.07 -1.83 -15.94
CA ASP A 22 17.73 -2.89 -16.90
C ASP A 22 17.85 -4.28 -16.27
N ARG A 23 18.84 -4.49 -15.41
CA ARG A 23 18.99 -5.74 -14.65
C ARG A 23 17.82 -5.94 -13.67
N TYR A 24 17.39 -4.87 -13.01
CA TYR A 24 16.22 -4.91 -12.14
C TYR A 24 14.95 -5.26 -12.92
N ILE A 25 14.69 -4.59 -14.05
CA ILE A 25 13.54 -4.85 -14.92
C ILE A 25 13.57 -6.28 -15.43
N SER A 26 14.70 -6.73 -16.00
CA SER A 26 14.87 -8.09 -16.49
C SER A 26 14.62 -9.13 -15.40
N GLY A 27 15.09 -8.90 -14.16
CA GLY A 27 14.82 -9.80 -13.04
C GLY A 27 13.34 -9.88 -12.66
N VAL A 28 12.60 -8.78 -12.78
CA VAL A 28 11.14 -8.76 -12.55
C VAL A 28 10.38 -9.48 -13.67
N GLU A 29 10.80 -9.31 -14.93
CA GLU A 29 10.14 -9.93 -16.09
C GLU A 29 10.42 -11.43 -16.21
N THR A 30 11.64 -11.86 -15.87
CA THR A 30 12.11 -13.24 -16.08
C THR A 30 11.95 -14.14 -14.86
N THR A 31 11.45 -13.62 -13.73
CA THR A 31 11.29 -14.43 -12.52
C THR A 31 10.33 -15.59 -12.75
N ALA A 32 10.81 -16.81 -12.54
CA ALA A 32 9.98 -18.02 -12.61
C ALA A 32 9.03 -18.16 -11.41
N LYS A 33 9.23 -17.37 -10.34
CA LYS A 33 8.41 -17.42 -9.12
C LYS A 33 7.27 -16.40 -9.18
N SER A 34 6.05 -16.87 -8.93
CA SER A 34 4.91 -15.99 -8.72
C SER A 34 5.08 -15.20 -7.43
N TRP A 35 5.32 -13.90 -7.53
CA TRP A 35 5.41 -12.99 -6.38
C TRP A 35 4.22 -13.14 -5.43
N LYS A 36 2.99 -13.18 -5.97
CA LYS A 36 1.76 -13.28 -5.16
C LYS A 36 1.75 -14.58 -4.35
N THR A 37 2.11 -15.69 -4.97
CA THR A 37 2.06 -17.01 -4.31
C THR A 37 3.10 -17.10 -3.19
N GLU A 38 4.33 -16.68 -3.46
CA GLU A 38 5.41 -16.71 -2.45
C GLU A 38 5.14 -15.72 -1.31
N ALA A 39 4.59 -14.54 -1.61
CA ALA A 39 4.20 -13.56 -0.60
C ALA A 39 3.10 -14.12 0.33
N LEU A 40 2.11 -14.83 -0.20
CA LEU A 40 1.04 -15.44 0.61
C LEU A 40 1.57 -16.56 1.52
N LYS A 41 2.53 -17.37 1.06
CA LYS A 41 3.18 -18.39 1.90
C LYS A 41 3.90 -17.78 3.11
N ALA A 42 4.40 -16.56 2.97
CA ALA A 42 5.14 -15.87 4.03
C ALA A 42 4.24 -15.21 5.10
N ASP A 43 2.91 -15.26 4.97
CA ASP A 43 1.96 -14.56 5.86
C ASP A 43 2.14 -14.94 7.34
N ALA A 44 2.32 -16.23 7.64
CA ALA A 44 2.53 -16.70 9.01
C ALA A 44 3.83 -16.14 9.62
N ALA A 45 4.93 -16.15 8.85
CA ALA A 45 6.20 -15.60 9.29
C ALA A 45 6.13 -14.08 9.50
N TRP A 46 5.41 -13.37 8.63
CA TRP A 46 5.15 -11.94 8.76
C TRP A 46 4.39 -11.61 10.06
N LYS A 47 3.33 -12.36 10.37
CA LYS A 47 2.56 -12.19 11.62
C LYS A 47 3.43 -12.36 12.86
N GLN A 48 4.19 -13.44 12.92
CA GLN A 48 5.08 -13.73 14.04
C GLN A 48 6.16 -12.65 14.22
N GLY A 49 6.84 -12.27 13.13
CA GLY A 49 7.88 -11.24 13.18
C GLY A 49 7.35 -9.87 13.61
N THR A 50 6.12 -9.52 13.19
CA THR A 50 5.48 -8.27 13.58
C THR A 50 5.16 -8.24 15.08
N ALA A 51 4.66 -9.35 15.64
CA ALA A 51 4.42 -9.47 17.09
C ALA A 51 5.71 -9.32 17.90
N GLN A 52 6.80 -9.95 17.45
CA GLN A 52 8.11 -9.83 18.10
C GLN A 52 8.67 -8.42 18.04
N ALA A 53 8.57 -7.74 16.88
CA ALA A 53 9.03 -6.37 16.71
C ALA A 53 8.26 -5.39 17.59
N ALA A 54 6.94 -5.59 17.72
CA ALA A 54 6.09 -4.82 18.62
C ALA A 54 6.53 -5.03 20.08
N ALA A 55 6.68 -6.28 20.53
CA ALA A 55 7.13 -6.61 21.88
C ALA A 55 8.52 -6.03 22.20
N ALA A 56 9.44 -6.01 21.23
CA ALA A 56 10.78 -5.45 21.38
C ALA A 56 10.84 -3.91 21.27
N GLY A 57 9.70 -3.25 21.04
CA GLY A 57 9.59 -1.79 20.93
C GLY A 57 10.37 -1.20 19.76
N LEU A 58 10.50 -1.94 18.65
CA LEU A 58 11.36 -1.53 17.53
C LEU A 58 10.85 -0.29 16.80
N PHE A 59 9.54 -0.04 16.81
CA PHE A 59 8.94 1.13 16.17
C PHE A 59 9.45 2.44 16.77
N ALA A 60 9.32 2.61 18.09
CA ALA A 60 9.79 3.81 18.78
C ALA A 60 11.32 3.99 18.64
N LYS A 61 12.08 2.89 18.75
CA LYS A 61 13.53 2.90 18.52
C LYS A 61 13.90 3.36 17.11
N GLY A 62 13.11 3.00 16.10
CA GLY A 62 13.30 3.43 14.71
C GLY A 62 13.02 4.92 14.52
N ILE A 63 11.92 5.43 15.08
CA ILE A 63 11.56 6.86 15.01
C ILE A 63 12.66 7.73 15.64
N ASN A 64 13.18 7.33 16.80
CA ASN A 64 14.22 8.09 17.49
C ASN A 64 15.57 8.14 16.74
N ARG A 65 15.74 7.40 15.64
CA ARG A 65 16.93 7.43 14.79
C ARG A 65 16.83 8.42 13.63
N THR A 66 15.67 9.06 13.43
CA THR A 66 15.46 10.06 12.38
C THR A 66 14.99 11.37 13.01
N SER A 67 15.22 12.48 12.31
CA SER A 67 14.62 13.78 12.65
C SER A 67 13.40 14.08 11.77
N ASN A 68 12.62 15.10 12.17
CA ASN A 68 11.55 15.63 11.34
C ASN A 68 12.11 16.26 10.05
N GLU A 69 13.29 16.85 10.13
CA GLU A 69 13.99 17.51 9.03
C GLU A 69 14.45 16.49 7.99
N ASP A 70 15.03 15.36 8.43
CA ASP A 70 15.41 14.24 7.56
C ASP A 70 14.21 13.68 6.80
N TRP A 71 13.09 13.49 7.52
CA TRP A 71 11.84 13.03 6.91
C TRP A 71 11.30 14.03 5.88
N LYS A 72 11.22 15.32 6.23
CA LYS A 72 10.74 16.38 5.32
C LYS A 72 11.59 16.43 4.05
N SER A 73 12.91 16.42 4.19
CA SER A 73 13.86 16.45 3.07
C SER A 73 13.64 15.26 2.11
N ALA A 74 13.56 14.04 2.65
CA ALA A 74 13.32 12.85 1.85
C ALA A 74 11.92 12.82 1.19
N ALA A 75 10.89 13.29 1.89
CA ALA A 75 9.53 13.36 1.37
C ALA A 75 9.40 14.35 0.21
N MET A 76 9.98 15.55 0.35
CA MET A 76 9.90 16.59 -0.68
C MET A 76 10.69 16.22 -1.95
N THR A 77 11.85 15.59 -1.79
CA THR A 77 12.72 15.21 -2.91
C THR A 77 12.27 13.89 -3.54
N LYS A 78 12.63 12.76 -2.92
CA LYS A 78 12.37 11.42 -3.42
C LYS A 78 10.87 11.12 -3.51
N GLY A 79 10.10 11.56 -2.52
CA GLY A 79 8.66 11.35 -2.49
C GLY A 79 7.93 12.15 -3.56
N GLY A 80 8.26 13.44 -3.71
CA GLY A 80 7.69 14.33 -4.72
C GLY A 80 7.87 13.78 -6.14
N GLU A 81 9.09 13.38 -6.50
CA GLU A 81 9.38 12.79 -7.82
C GLU A 81 8.57 11.52 -8.11
N ARG A 82 8.44 10.63 -7.11
CA ARG A 82 7.74 9.35 -7.27
C ARG A 82 6.22 9.46 -7.27
N TYR A 83 5.67 10.49 -6.65
CA TYR A 83 4.23 10.64 -6.45
C TYR A 83 3.46 10.69 -7.78
N SER A 84 3.85 11.59 -8.69
CA SER A 84 3.15 11.77 -9.97
C SER A 84 3.16 10.51 -10.85
N GLY A 85 4.33 9.86 -10.96
CA GLY A 85 4.48 8.61 -11.71
C GLY A 85 3.66 7.47 -11.11
N GLY A 86 3.68 7.34 -9.78
CA GLY A 86 2.91 6.33 -9.06
C GLY A 86 1.40 6.52 -9.20
N VAL A 87 0.90 7.76 -9.15
CA VAL A 87 -0.51 8.08 -9.38
C VAL A 87 -0.92 7.67 -10.79
N THR A 88 -0.16 8.12 -11.80
CA THR A 88 -0.45 7.83 -13.21
C THR A 88 -0.50 6.33 -13.49
N ALA A 89 0.50 5.58 -13.02
CA ALA A 89 0.54 4.12 -13.17
C ALA A 89 -0.57 3.39 -12.38
N GLY A 90 -1.06 4.01 -11.30
CA GLY A 90 -2.08 3.44 -10.42
C GLY A 90 -3.52 3.57 -10.93
N VAL A 91 -3.81 4.54 -11.80
CA VAL A 91 -5.18 4.83 -12.29
C VAL A 91 -5.90 3.58 -12.80
N PRO A 92 -5.34 2.74 -13.70
CA PRO A 92 -6.07 1.57 -14.22
C PRO A 92 -6.45 0.56 -13.13
N LYS A 93 -5.57 0.36 -12.15
CA LYS A 93 -5.82 -0.54 -11.01
C LYS A 93 -6.86 0.05 -10.06
N TYR A 94 -6.83 1.35 -9.83
CA TYR A 94 -7.83 2.04 -9.02
C TYR A 94 -9.22 1.91 -9.66
N ILE A 95 -9.34 2.25 -10.94
CA ILE A 95 -10.59 2.16 -11.69
C ILE A 95 -11.13 0.73 -11.68
N SER A 96 -10.32 -0.27 -12.03
CA SER A 96 -10.78 -1.67 -12.03
C SER A 96 -11.29 -2.16 -10.68
N ARG A 97 -10.74 -1.64 -9.56
CA ARG A 97 -11.18 -2.01 -8.21
C ARG A 97 -12.37 -1.22 -7.69
N VAL A 98 -12.50 0.04 -8.07
CA VAL A 98 -13.58 0.92 -7.59
C VAL A 98 -14.85 0.81 -8.43
N SER A 99 -14.72 0.57 -9.75
CA SER A 99 -15.84 0.52 -10.69
C SER A 99 -17.00 -0.35 -10.21
N PRO A 100 -16.80 -1.56 -9.67
CA PRO A 100 -17.92 -2.39 -9.24
C PRO A 100 -18.77 -1.76 -8.13
N TYR A 101 -18.14 -1.04 -7.19
CA TYR A 101 -18.84 -0.37 -6.11
C TYR A 101 -19.58 0.87 -6.61
N LEU A 102 -18.98 1.61 -7.55
CA LEU A 102 -19.65 2.75 -8.21
C LEU A 102 -20.89 2.29 -8.98
N SER A 103 -20.79 1.18 -9.72
CA SER A 103 -21.94 0.59 -10.43
C SER A 103 -23.06 0.18 -9.48
N ILE A 104 -22.72 -0.41 -8.32
CA ILE A 104 -23.71 -0.74 -7.29
C ILE A 104 -24.39 0.52 -6.78
N ILE A 105 -23.62 1.53 -6.36
CA ILE A 105 -24.17 2.80 -5.83
C ILE A 105 -25.10 3.46 -6.85
N SER A 106 -24.71 3.49 -8.13
CA SER A 106 -25.55 4.08 -9.18
C SER A 106 -26.87 3.36 -9.41
N GLY A 107 -26.97 2.08 -9.04
CA GLY A 107 -28.20 1.29 -9.15
C GLY A 107 -29.10 1.34 -7.91
N ILE A 108 -28.70 2.03 -6.84
CA ILE A 108 -29.50 2.07 -5.60
C ILE A 108 -30.63 3.09 -5.74
N VAL A 109 -31.87 2.60 -5.62
CA VAL A 109 -33.04 3.45 -5.42
C VAL A 109 -33.09 3.86 -3.95
N LEU A 110 -32.90 5.15 -3.67
CA LEU A 110 -32.92 5.68 -2.30
C LEU A 110 -34.36 6.02 -1.86
N PRO A 111 -34.74 5.73 -0.61
CA PRO A 111 -36.01 6.19 -0.04
C PRO A 111 -36.18 7.70 -0.13
N ALA A 112 -37.42 8.17 -0.18
CA ALA A 112 -37.73 9.61 -0.22
C ALA A 112 -37.05 10.36 0.93
N ARG A 113 -36.46 11.53 0.62
CA ARG A 113 -35.77 12.36 1.60
C ARG A 113 -36.80 13.12 2.44
N GLY A 114 -36.68 13.05 3.76
CA GLY A 114 -37.48 13.84 4.70
C GLY A 114 -36.88 15.22 4.99
N PRO A 115 -37.52 16.02 5.87
CA PRO A 115 -36.98 17.28 6.35
C PRO A 115 -35.56 17.14 6.92
N ARG A 116 -34.78 18.23 6.91
CA ARG A 116 -33.43 18.23 7.49
C ARG A 116 -33.48 17.76 8.94
N GLY A 117 -32.66 16.77 9.29
CA GLY A 117 -32.60 16.19 10.63
C GLY A 117 -33.64 15.11 10.93
N ALA A 118 -34.58 14.83 10.01
CA ALA A 118 -35.55 13.76 10.21
C ALA A 118 -34.85 12.39 10.27
N GLY A 119 -35.24 11.56 11.25
CA GLY A 119 -34.64 10.23 11.47
C GLY A 119 -34.74 9.31 10.25
N GLN A 120 -35.81 9.39 9.46
CA GLN A 120 -35.98 8.60 8.24
C GLN A 120 -34.87 8.83 7.18
N ASN A 121 -34.12 9.93 7.24
CA ASN A 121 -33.00 10.17 6.33
C ASN A 121 -31.86 9.16 6.54
N TYR A 122 -31.73 8.56 7.73
CA TYR A 122 -30.73 7.54 8.00
C TYR A 122 -30.97 6.25 7.19
N GLU A 123 -32.22 5.94 6.84
CA GLU A 123 -32.56 4.77 6.00
C GLU A 123 -31.89 4.84 4.62
N ARG A 124 -31.60 6.05 4.11
CA ARG A 124 -30.88 6.24 2.85
C ARG A 124 -29.41 5.81 2.97
N VAL A 125 -28.77 6.10 4.10
CA VAL A 125 -27.38 5.68 4.37
C VAL A 125 -27.33 4.17 4.62
N LYS A 126 -28.30 3.64 5.37
CA LYS A 126 -28.44 2.21 5.61
C LYS A 126 -28.55 1.41 4.32
N ALA A 127 -29.42 1.83 3.38
CA ALA A 127 -29.58 1.17 2.09
C ALA A 127 -28.26 1.10 1.29
N ILE A 128 -27.45 2.15 1.31
CA ILE A 128 -26.11 2.17 0.68
C ILE A 128 -25.15 1.22 1.41
N GLY A 129 -25.09 1.31 2.74
CA GLY A 129 -24.21 0.49 3.57
C GLY A 129 -24.45 -1.00 3.41
N GLU A 130 -25.72 -1.43 3.42
CA GLU A 130 -26.11 -2.84 3.25
C GLU A 130 -25.68 -3.38 1.88
N LYS A 131 -25.94 -2.63 0.80
CA LYS A 131 -25.58 -3.06 -0.57
C LYS A 131 -24.07 -3.12 -0.78
N LEU A 132 -23.32 -2.13 -0.27
CA LEU A 132 -21.86 -2.14 -0.35
C LEU A 132 -21.23 -3.24 0.50
N HIS A 133 -21.76 -3.49 1.71
CA HIS A 133 -21.28 -4.56 2.57
C HIS A 133 -21.50 -5.94 1.94
N ALA A 134 -22.70 -6.20 1.40
CA ALA A 134 -23.00 -7.44 0.70
C ALA A 134 -22.05 -7.67 -0.49
N ALA A 135 -21.77 -6.62 -1.26
CA ALA A 135 -20.85 -6.69 -2.40
C ALA A 135 -19.40 -6.97 -2.00
N ARG A 136 -18.95 -6.43 -0.85
CA ARG A 136 -17.61 -6.72 -0.31
C ARG A 136 -17.51 -8.19 0.11
N VAL A 137 -18.51 -8.71 0.84
CA VAL A 137 -18.53 -10.10 1.32
C VAL A 137 -18.55 -11.08 0.15
N ALA A 138 -19.32 -10.83 -0.90
CA ALA A 138 -19.38 -11.71 -2.07
C ALA A 138 -18.07 -11.75 -2.89
N ARG A 139 -17.13 -10.84 -2.64
CA ARG A 139 -15.86 -10.70 -3.38
C ARG A 139 -14.61 -11.06 -2.58
N GLY A 140 -14.73 -11.19 -1.26
CA GLY A 140 -13.64 -11.55 -0.34
C GLY A 140 -13.59 -13.03 -0.10
#